data_AF-A0A2T7M174-F1
#
_entry.id   AF-A0A2T7M174-F1
#
_cell.length_a   1.000
_cell.length_b   1.000
_cell.length_c   1.000
_cell.angle_alpha   90.00
_cell.angle_beta   90.00
_cell.angle_gamma   90.00
#
_symmetry.space_group_name_H-M   'P 1'
#
loop_
_entity.id
_entity.type
_entity.pdbx_description
1 polymer ?
#
loop_
_entity_poly.entity_id
_entity_poly.type
_entity_poly.pdbx_seq_one_letter_code
_entity_poly.pdbx_strand_id
1 'polypeptide(L)'
;MLVLENVLMNSVFHVSAVMPTALPFLIRLAAVPDIAVRPDLVGLLVIAAELSSPVDADDERQVLMFGKDSDHPERAWCRDVFAAHAPVLRALLDEGTPPGGLIGADDRDCLLRALEPQRGPS
;
A
#
# COMPACT_ATOMS: atom_id res chain seq x y z
N MET A 1 -6.96 0.95 17.40
CA MET A 1 -7.02 1.93 16.30
C MET A 1 -6.14 3.11 16.69
N LEU A 2 -4.97 3.21 16.06
CA LEU A 2 -3.99 4.25 16.36
C LEU A 2 -4.44 5.57 15.70
N VAL A 3 -4.21 6.71 16.36
CA VAL A 3 -4.54 8.06 15.82
C VAL A 3 -3.97 8.26 14.40
N LEU A 4 -2.83 7.63 14.11
CA LEU A 4 -2.19 7.66 12.79
C LEU A 4 -3.06 7.04 11.70
N GLU A 5 -3.72 5.90 11.95
CA GLU A 5 -4.60 5.24 10.97
C GLU A 5 -5.75 6.16 10.57
N ASN A 6 -6.32 6.90 11.53
CA ASN A 6 -7.42 7.83 11.27
C ASN A 6 -7.00 9.06 10.43
N VAL A 7 -5.72 9.43 10.43
CA VAL A 7 -5.21 10.55 9.62
C VAL A 7 -4.87 10.06 8.21
N LEU A 8 -4.37 8.84 8.10
CA LEU A 8 -3.94 8.24 6.83
C LEU A 8 -5.11 7.65 6.03
N MET A 9 -6.26 7.44 6.64
CA MET A 9 -7.48 6.91 6.02
C MET A 9 -8.56 7.99 5.97
N ASN A 10 -9.15 8.23 4.81
CA ASN A 10 -10.34 9.09 4.67
C ASN A 10 -11.63 8.32 5.03
N SER A 11 -11.62 7.01 4.81
CA SER A 11 -12.65 6.08 5.29
C SER A 11 -12.08 4.65 5.32
N VAL A 12 -12.89 3.67 5.71
CA VAL A 12 -12.49 2.24 5.72
C VAL A 12 -11.94 1.76 4.37
N PHE A 13 -12.43 2.32 3.26
CA PHE A 13 -12.08 1.89 1.90
C PHE A 13 -11.25 2.91 1.11
N HIS A 14 -10.84 4.01 1.74
CA HIS A 14 -10.18 5.11 1.05
C HIS A 14 -9.00 5.61 1.85
N VAL A 15 -7.80 5.57 1.25
CA VAL A 15 -6.63 6.27 1.77
C VAL A 15 -6.84 7.79 1.66
N SER A 16 -6.29 8.55 2.60
CA SER A 16 -6.36 10.01 2.55
C SER A 16 -5.27 10.57 1.62
N ALA A 17 -5.45 11.81 1.16
CA ALA A 17 -4.44 12.54 0.40
C ALA A 17 -3.11 12.74 1.17
N VAL A 18 -3.07 12.45 2.46
CA VAL A 18 -1.85 12.50 3.30
C VAL A 18 -1.03 11.21 3.16
N MET A 19 -1.67 10.08 2.84
CA MET A 19 -1.01 8.77 2.72
C MET A 19 0.21 8.76 1.79
N PRO A 20 0.17 9.31 0.56
CA PRO A 20 1.33 9.36 -0.32
C PRO A 20 2.54 10.07 0.30
N THR A 21 2.30 11.10 1.12
CA THR A 21 3.37 11.86 1.79
C THR A 21 3.97 11.08 2.97
N ALA A 22 3.17 10.26 3.64
CA ALA A 22 3.60 9.46 4.78
C ALA A 22 4.32 8.15 4.35
N LEU A 23 3.94 7.58 3.21
CA LEU A 23 4.46 6.30 2.71
C LEU A 23 6.00 6.19 2.71
N PRO A 24 6.79 7.18 2.25
CA PRO A 24 8.25 7.08 2.27
C PRO A 24 8.81 6.84 3.67
N PHE A 25 8.19 7.46 4.69
CA PHE A 25 8.59 7.28 6.08
C PHE A 25 8.17 5.90 6.61
N LEU A 26 6.93 5.48 6.33
CA LEU A 26 6.41 4.17 6.74
C LEU A 26 7.23 3.02 6.14
N ILE A 27 7.58 3.11 4.86
CA ILE A 27 8.41 2.11 4.16
C ILE A 27 9.79 2.00 4.82
N ARG A 28 10.44 3.15 5.08
CA ARG A 28 11.75 3.16 5.74
C ARG A 28 11.68 2.63 7.17
N LEU A 29 10.61 2.93 7.90
CA LEU A 29 10.44 2.45 9.28
C LEU A 29 10.22 0.93 9.31
N ALA A 30 9.38 0.40 8.40
CA ALA A 30 9.15 -1.05 8.28
C ALA A 30 10.42 -1.83 7.89
N ALA A 31 11.36 -1.18 7.21
CA ALA A 31 12.66 -1.75 6.87
C ALA A 31 13.66 -1.79 8.04
N VAL A 32 13.37 -1.15 9.19
CA VAL A 32 14.23 -1.25 10.38
C VAL A 32 13.98 -2.61 11.05
N PRO A 33 15.00 -3.47 11.20
CA PRO A 33 14.84 -4.75 11.88
C PRO A 33 14.55 -4.56 13.37
N ASP A 34 13.89 -5.55 13.97
CA ASP A 34 13.65 -5.68 15.42
C ASP A 34 12.85 -4.55 16.11
N ILE A 35 12.21 -3.67 15.35
CA ILE A 35 11.24 -2.74 15.96
C ILE A 35 9.95 -3.50 16.31
N ALA A 36 9.44 -3.29 17.52
CA ALA A 36 8.26 -4.02 18.02
C ALA A 36 7.01 -3.83 17.16
N VAL A 37 6.88 -2.67 16.51
CA VAL A 37 5.73 -2.29 15.67
C VAL A 37 5.90 -2.67 14.19
N ARG A 38 6.98 -3.39 13.83
CA ARG A 38 7.27 -3.77 12.44
C ARG A 38 6.11 -4.54 11.78
N PRO A 39 5.48 -5.54 12.43
CA PRO A 39 4.36 -6.27 11.83
C PRO A 39 3.17 -5.35 11.52
N ASP A 40 2.85 -4.41 12.41
CA ASP A 40 1.75 -3.47 12.23
C ASP A 40 2.03 -2.49 11.08
N LEU A 41 3.28 -2.01 10.95
CA LEU A 41 3.70 -1.15 9.84
C LEU A 41 3.63 -1.88 8.50
N VAL A 42 4.03 -3.14 8.47
CA VAL A 42 3.91 -3.98 7.28
C VAL A 42 2.46 -4.18 6.90
N GLY A 43 1.57 -4.48 7.86
CA GLY A 43 0.12 -4.56 7.62
C GLY A 43 -0.45 -3.26 7.06
N LEU A 44 -0.01 -2.10 7.59
CA LEU A 44 -0.42 -0.80 7.07
C LEU A 44 0.05 -0.57 5.62
N LEU A 45 1.26 -1.00 5.26
CA LEU A 45 1.76 -0.92 3.88
C LEU A 45 0.95 -1.81 2.93
N VAL A 46 0.53 -2.99 3.39
CA VAL A 46 -0.34 -3.89 2.61
C VAL A 46 -1.70 -3.24 2.36
N ILE A 47 -2.34 -2.70 3.40
CA ILE A 47 -3.62 -1.98 3.26
C ILE A 47 -3.47 -0.79 2.31
N ALA A 48 -2.39 -0.01 2.45
CA ALA A 48 -2.13 1.11 1.56
C ALA A 48 -1.92 0.66 0.10
N ALA A 49 -1.23 -0.45 -0.14
CA ALA A 49 -1.06 -1.02 -1.48
C ALA A 49 -2.39 -1.51 -2.06
N GLU A 50 -3.20 -2.21 -1.28
CA GLU A 50 -4.51 -2.72 -1.69
C GLU A 50 -5.44 -1.57 -2.08
N LEU A 51 -5.60 -0.59 -1.20
CA LEU A 51 -6.47 0.58 -1.44
C LEU A 51 -5.91 1.55 -2.47
N SER A 52 -4.63 1.44 -2.84
CA SER A 52 -4.05 2.21 -3.95
C SER A 52 -4.14 1.46 -5.27
N SER A 53 -4.70 0.24 -5.31
CA SER A 53 -4.89 -0.48 -6.56
C SER A 53 -5.85 0.28 -7.48
N PRO A 54 -5.61 0.28 -8.80
CA PRO A 54 -6.53 0.88 -9.76
C PRO A 54 -7.89 0.20 -9.67
N VAL A 55 -8.96 1.00 -9.75
CA VAL A 55 -10.33 0.49 -9.86
C VAL A 55 -10.67 0.27 -11.34
N ASP A 56 -11.19 -0.92 -11.66
CA ASP A 56 -11.76 -1.18 -12.99
C ASP A 56 -13.04 -0.35 -13.17
N ALA A 57 -13.03 0.57 -14.13
CA ALA A 57 -14.14 1.48 -14.39
C ALA A 57 -15.39 0.76 -14.95
N ASP A 58 -15.21 -0.43 -15.53
CA ASP A 58 -16.29 -1.25 -16.07
C ASP A 58 -16.89 -2.20 -15.00
N ASP A 59 -16.22 -2.35 -13.84
CA ASP A 59 -16.74 -3.11 -12.69
C ASP A 59 -17.54 -2.19 -11.76
N GLU A 60 -18.86 -2.17 -11.97
CA GLU A 60 -19.79 -1.36 -11.17
C GLU A 60 -19.67 -1.59 -9.65
N ARG A 61 -19.31 -2.81 -9.21
CA ARG A 61 -19.17 -3.12 -7.79
C ARG A 61 -17.92 -2.47 -7.20
N GLN A 62 -16.80 -2.50 -7.93
CA GLN A 62 -15.59 -1.83 -7.47
C GLN A 62 -15.75 -0.33 -7.46
N VAL A 63 -16.35 0.24 -8.50
CA VAL A 63 -16.64 1.69 -8.55
C VAL A 63 -17.54 2.13 -7.39
N LEU A 64 -18.56 1.33 -7.04
CA LEU A 64 -19.43 1.62 -5.91
C LEU A 64 -18.71 1.58 -4.57
N MET A 65 -17.76 0.65 -4.38
CA MET A 65 -17.09 0.43 -3.10
C MET A 65 -15.88 1.35 -2.88
N PHE A 66 -15.13 1.64 -3.95
CA PHE A 66 -13.83 2.30 -3.90
C PHE A 66 -13.79 3.66 -4.61
N GLY A 67 -14.88 4.05 -5.27
CA GLY A 67 -14.94 5.23 -6.11
C GLY A 67 -14.24 5.02 -7.45
N LYS A 68 -14.31 6.02 -8.33
CA LYS A 68 -13.57 6.02 -9.60
C LYS A 68 -12.15 6.51 -9.36
N ASP A 69 -11.17 5.92 -10.07
CA ASP A 69 -9.77 6.36 -9.97
C ASP A 69 -9.59 7.85 -10.29
N SER A 70 -10.43 8.43 -11.16
CA SER A 70 -10.40 9.87 -11.48
C SER A 70 -10.70 10.79 -10.30
N ASP A 71 -11.47 10.30 -9.32
CA ASP A 71 -11.85 11.05 -8.13
C ASP A 71 -10.86 10.85 -6.98
N HIS A 72 -9.90 9.92 -7.16
CA HIS A 72 -8.94 9.48 -6.15
C HIS A 72 -7.49 9.51 -6.65
N PRO A 73 -6.96 10.69 -7.01
CA PRO A 73 -5.58 10.82 -7.53
C PRO A 73 -4.52 10.34 -6.53
N GLU A 74 -4.83 10.34 -5.23
CA GLU A 74 -3.96 9.82 -4.18
C GLU A 74 -3.57 8.35 -4.40
N ARG A 75 -4.41 7.53 -5.04
CA ARG A 75 -4.09 6.13 -5.35
C ARG A 75 -2.90 6.05 -6.29
N ALA A 76 -2.91 6.84 -7.36
CA ALA A 76 -1.80 6.91 -8.31
C ALA A 76 -0.52 7.41 -7.62
N TRP A 77 -0.62 8.46 -6.79
CA TRP A 77 0.53 8.98 -6.05
C TRP A 77 1.13 7.97 -5.07
N CYS A 78 0.30 7.20 -4.37
CA CYS A 78 0.76 6.10 -3.52
C CYS A 78 1.55 5.06 -4.34
N ARG A 79 1.02 4.64 -5.50
CA ARG A 79 1.71 3.68 -6.39
C ARG A 79 3.06 4.21 -6.87
N ASP A 80 3.13 5.49 -7.25
CA ASP A 80 4.40 6.12 -7.65
C ASP A 80 5.42 6.08 -6.52
N VAL A 81 4.99 6.31 -5.27
CA VAL A 81 5.85 6.22 -4.10
C VAL A 81 6.32 4.79 -3.84
N PHE A 82 5.43 3.80 -3.96
CA PHE A 82 5.78 2.38 -3.85
C PHE A 82 6.81 1.97 -4.90
N ALA A 83 6.59 2.33 -6.17
CA ALA A 83 7.52 2.08 -7.25
C ALA A 83 8.89 2.75 -7.02
N ALA A 84 8.90 4.00 -6.56
CA ALA A 84 10.14 4.72 -6.24
C ALA A 84 10.94 4.08 -5.09
N HIS A 85 10.28 3.38 -4.17
CA HIS A 85 10.91 2.68 -3.04
C HIS A 85 10.99 1.16 -3.22
N ALA A 86 10.76 0.68 -4.44
CA ALA A 86 10.72 -0.75 -4.73
C ALA A 86 11.95 -1.55 -4.28
N PRO A 87 13.21 -1.05 -4.32
CA PRO A 87 14.35 -1.79 -3.78
C PRO A 87 14.23 -2.10 -2.27
N VAL A 88 13.73 -1.14 -1.48
CA VAL A 88 13.57 -1.29 -0.03
C VAL A 88 12.45 -2.29 0.26
N LEU A 89 11.35 -2.20 -0.47
CA LEU A 89 10.22 -3.11 -0.32
C LEU A 89 10.57 -4.54 -0.76
N ARG A 90 11.34 -4.72 -1.84
CA ARG A 90 11.80 -6.06 -2.24
C ARG A 90 12.69 -6.69 -1.16
N ALA A 91 13.63 -5.94 -0.59
CA ALA A 91 14.44 -6.44 0.51
C ALA A 91 13.59 -6.86 1.72
N LEU A 92 12.58 -6.04 2.08
CA LEU A 92 11.62 -6.35 3.13
C LEU A 92 10.81 -7.63 2.85
N LEU A 93 10.38 -7.83 1.59
CA LEU A 93 9.62 -9.01 1.16
C LEU A 93 10.48 -10.28 1.11
N ASP A 94 11.78 -10.16 0.85
CA ASP A 94 12.72 -11.28 0.80
C ASP A 94 13.16 -11.72 2.21
N GLU A 95 13.22 -10.80 3.17
CA GLU A 95 13.39 -11.14 4.60
C GLU A 95 12.18 -11.89 5.17
N GLY A 96 10.99 -11.69 4.59
CA GLY A 96 9.74 -12.35 4.97
C GLY A 96 9.53 -13.75 4.39
N THR A 97 10.54 -14.40 3.80
CA THR A 97 10.35 -15.72 3.17
C THR A 97 10.31 -16.85 4.24
N PRO A 98 9.39 -17.84 4.19
CA PRO A 98 9.11 -18.76 5.30
C PRO A 98 10.26 -19.73 5.66
N PRO A 99 10.27 -20.34 6.87
CA PRO A 99 9.15 -20.47 7.81
C PRO A 99 9.20 -19.42 8.92
N GLY A 100 8.27 -18.45 8.89
CA GLY A 100 8.21 -17.34 9.86
C GLY A 100 7.98 -15.95 9.25
N GLY A 101 7.65 -15.90 7.95
CA GLY A 101 7.46 -14.66 7.21
C GLY A 101 6.45 -13.71 7.85
N LEU A 102 6.83 -12.43 7.97
CA LEU A 102 5.98 -11.34 8.46
C LEU A 102 4.79 -11.03 7.53
N ILE A 103 4.77 -11.60 6.32
CA ILE A 103 3.86 -11.25 5.23
C ILE A 103 3.26 -12.53 4.66
N GLY A 104 1.93 -12.60 4.60
CA GLY A 104 1.23 -13.69 3.93
C GLY A 104 1.48 -13.70 2.42
N ALA A 105 1.18 -14.81 1.74
CA ALA A 105 1.37 -14.91 0.29
C ALA A 105 0.54 -13.86 -0.48
N ASP A 106 -0.71 -13.64 -0.06
CA ASP A 106 -1.63 -12.69 -0.69
C ASP A 106 -1.18 -11.24 -0.47
N ASP A 107 -0.77 -10.91 0.76
CA ASP A 107 -0.23 -9.59 1.13
C ASP A 107 1.05 -9.25 0.35
N ARG A 108 1.90 -10.27 0.14
CA ARG A 108 3.13 -10.14 -0.65
C ARG A 108 2.81 -9.86 -2.11
N ASP A 109 1.83 -10.55 -2.69
CA ASP A 109 1.38 -10.29 -4.06
C ASP A 109 0.81 -8.88 -4.22
N CYS A 110 0.02 -8.44 -3.24
CA CYS A 110 -0.52 -7.08 -3.20
C CYS A 110 0.59 -6.01 -3.24
N LEU A 111 1.60 -6.15 -2.36
CA LEU A 111 2.75 -5.23 -2.35
C LEU A 111 3.53 -5.28 -3.66
N LEU A 112 3.77 -6.47 -4.22
CA LEU A 112 4.49 -6.62 -5.49
C LEU A 112 3.78 -5.92 -6.65
N ARG A 113 2.44 -6.04 -6.75
CA ARG A 113 1.65 -5.32 -7.76
C ARG A 113 1.76 -3.81 -7.61
N ALA A 114 1.85 -3.30 -6.39
CA ALA A 114 2.06 -1.87 -6.13
C ALA A 114 3.48 -1.38 -6.52
N LEU A 115 4.46 -2.29 -6.67
CA LEU A 115 5.81 -1.94 -7.16
C LEU A 115 5.88 -1.82 -8.68
N GLU A 116 4.92 -2.40 -9.39
CA GLU A 116 4.92 -2.36 -10.85
C GLU A 116 4.43 -0.99 -11.35
N PRO A 117 5.18 -0.33 -12.24
CA PRO A 117 4.70 0.89 -12.86
C PRO A 117 3.46 0.55 -13.69
N GLN A 118 2.30 1.00 -13.22
CA GLN A 118 1.03 0.84 -13.91
C GLN A 118 1.07 1.70 -15.18
N ARG A 119 0.95 1.06 -16.35
CA ARG A 119 0.66 1.80 -17.59
C ARG A 119 -0.76 2.32 -17.46
N GLY A 120 -0.93 3.64 -17.51
CA GLY A 120 -2.25 4.25 -17.55
C GLY A 120 -3.07 3.71 -18.74
N PRO A 121 -4.42 3.74 -18.66
CA PRO A 121 -5.25 3.37 -19.80
C PRO A 121 -4.87 4.26 -20.99
N SER A 122 -4.58 3.61 -22.12
CA SER A 122 -4.34 4.28 -23.41
C SER A 122 -5.62 4.81 -24.02
#